data_AF-A0A953WL51-F1
#
_entry.id   AF-A0A953WL51-F1
#
_cell.length_a   1.000
_cell.length_b   1.000
_cell.length_c   1.000
_cell.angle_alpha   90.00
_cell.angle_beta   90.00
_cell.angle_gamma   90.00
#
_symmetry.space_group_name_H-M   'P 1'
#
loop_
_entity.id
_entity.type
_entity.pdbx_description
1 polymer ?
#
loop_
_entity_poly.entity_id
_entity_poly.type
_entity_poly.pdbx_seq_one_letter_code
_entity_poly.pdbx_strand_id
1 'polypeptide(L)' 'MAGASAAYELAGEKSVVLLEMEEHPGYHTTGRSAAFYSEIYGGPVIRALSTASRGFFEAPPRGFAEVELLAPSGSLFIAR' A
#
# COMPACT_ATOMS: atom_id res chain seq x y z
N MET A 1 1.09 2.74 -2.80
CA MET A 1 0.81 3.26 -4.17
C MET A 1 -0.24 4.35 -4.03
N ALA A 2 -0.18 5.43 -4.80
CA ALA A 2 -1.13 6.55 -4.62
C ALA A 2 -2.34 6.47 -5.56
N GLY A 3 -2.13 6.59 -6.88
CA GLY A 3 -3.23 6.68 -7.85
C GLY A 3 -4.13 5.44 -7.89
N ALA A 4 -3.53 4.25 -7.91
CA ALA A 4 -4.28 2.99 -7.97
C ALA A 4 -5.15 2.73 -6.73
N SER A 5 -4.66 3.02 -5.52
CA SER A 5 -5.46 2.82 -4.30
C SER A 5 -6.59 3.84 -4.21
N ALA A 6 -6.36 5.10 -4.59
CA ALA A 6 -7.43 6.10 -4.63
C ALA A 6 -8.50 5.72 -5.68
N ALA A 7 -8.09 5.25 -6.85
CA ALA A 7 -9.02 4.79 -7.88
C ALA A 7 -9.87 3.60 -7.42
N TYR A 8 -9.26 2.65 -6.70
CA TYR A 8 -9.98 1.50 -6.13
C TYR A 8 -11.12 1.93 -5.19
N GLU A 9 -10.84 2.83 -4.25
CA GLU A 9 -11.84 3.33 -3.31
C GLU A 9 -12.96 4.10 -4.03
N LEU A 10 -12.63 4.86 -5.08
CA LEU A 10 -13.62 5.67 -5.82
C LEU A 10 -14.44 4.86 -6.84
N ALA A 11 -13.90 3.77 -7.38
CA ALA A 11 -14.52 2.99 -8.45
C ALA A 11 -15.80 2.26 -8.01
N GLY A 12 -16.01 2.08 -6.69
CA GLY A 12 -17.25 1.54 -6.15
C GLY A 12 -18.47 2.46 -6.32
N GLU A 13 -18.24 3.76 -6.51
CA GLU A 13 -19.32 4.77 -6.53
C GLU A 13 -19.36 5.60 -7.81
N LYS A 14 -18.24 5.69 -8.54
CA LYS A 14 -18.06 6.61 -9.67
C LYS A 14 -17.37 5.90 -10.84
N SER A 15 -17.57 6.44 -12.04
CA SER A 15 -16.72 6.11 -13.19
C SER A 15 -15.37 6.78 -13.00
N VAL A 16 -14.29 5.99 -13.05
CA VAL A 16 -12.92 6.45 -12.79
C VAL A 16 -12.05 6.12 -13.99
N VAL A 17 -11.22 7.07 -14.41
CA VAL A 17 -10.15 6.87 -15.40
C VAL A 17 -8.82 7.15 -14.72
N LEU A 18 -7.87 6.22 -14.84
CA LEU A 18 -6.49 6.39 -14.38
C LEU A 18 -5.59 6.59 -15.61
N LEU A 19 -4.85 7.69 -15.65
CA LEU A 19 -3.89 8.01 -16.71
C LEU A 19 -2.48 7.79 -16.19
N GLU A 20 -1.71 6.95 -16.90
CA GLU A 20 -0.29 6.67 -16.64
C GLU A 20 0.52 7.04 -17.88
N MET A 21 1.67 7.69 -17.66
CA MET A 21 2.55 8.15 -18.73
C MET A 21 3.44 7.01 -19.24
N GLU A 22 3.87 6.14 -18.34
CA GLU A 22 4.77 5.03 -18.65
C GLU A 22 4.01 3.83 -19.25
N GLU A 23 4.71 2.93 -19.93
CA GLU A 23 4.11 1.71 -20.51
C GLU A 23 3.52 0.77 -19.45
N HIS A 24 4.05 0.82 -18.23
CA HIS A 24 3.65 -0.05 -17.13
C HIS A 24 3.41 0.74 -15.84
N PRO A 25 2.28 0.51 -15.14
CA PRO A 25 2.06 1.12 -13.84
C PRO A 25 3.13 0.62 -12.87
N GLY A 26 3.62 1.53 -12.03
CA GLY A 26 4.63 1.21 -11.03
C GLY A 26 6.08 1.27 -11.51
N TYR A 27 6.34 1.75 -12.73
CA TYR A 27 7.71 1.98 -13.24
C TYR A 27 8.61 2.83 -12.31
N HIS A 28 7.98 3.78 -11.59
CA HIS A 28 8.66 4.70 -10.66
C HIS A 28 8.69 4.17 -9.21
N THR A 29 8.50 5.04 -8.23
CA THR A 29 8.69 4.76 -6.79
C THR A 29 7.90 3.56 -6.27
N THR A 30 6.70 3.32 -6.79
CA THR A 30 5.88 2.15 -6.45
C THR A 30 6.61 0.82 -6.67
N GLY A 31 7.17 0.58 -7.86
CA GLY A 31 7.83 -0.69 -8.20
C GLY A 31 9.28 -0.78 -7.75
N ARG A 32 9.83 0.31 -7.20
CA ARG A 32 11.21 0.38 -6.67
C ARG A 32 11.28 0.29 -5.15
N SER A 33 10.14 0.10 -4.48
CA SER A 33 10.06 -0.03 -3.02
C SER A 33 10.51 -1.41 -2.56
N ALA A 34 11.16 -1.49 -1.39
CA ALA A 34 11.36 -2.75 -0.67
C ALA A 34 10.05 -3.35 -0.11
N ALA A 35 8.95 -2.58 -0.17
CA ALA A 35 7.62 -2.97 0.26
C ALA A 35 7.52 -3.50 1.71
N PHE A 36 8.33 -2.93 2.61
CA PHE A 36 8.29 -3.26 4.03
C PHE A 36 7.19 -2.47 4.75
N TYR A 37 6.32 -3.19 5.48
CA TYR A 37 5.25 -2.60 6.28
C TYR A 37 5.71 -2.42 7.74
N SER A 38 5.57 -1.19 8.27
CA SER A 38 5.92 -0.88 9.66
C SER A 38 5.05 0.25 10.21
N GLU A 39 4.33 -0.05 11.29
CA GLU A 39 3.47 0.93 11.99
C GLU A 39 4.25 1.97 12.81
N ILE A 40 5.54 1.72 13.05
CA ILE A 40 6.39 2.57 13.90
C ILE A 40 7.37 3.45 13.09
N TYR A 41 7.36 3.32 11.77
CA TYR A 41 8.23 4.10 10.88
C TYR A 41 7.62 5.48 10.56
N GLY A 42 8.48 6.49 10.45
CA GLY A 42 8.09 7.86 10.11
C GLY A 42 7.47 8.66 11.28
N GLY A 43 6.94 9.84 10.94
CA GLY A 43 6.29 10.76 11.88
C GLY A 43 4.84 10.36 12.22
N PRO A 44 4.16 11.08 13.14
CA PRO A 44 2.85 10.70 13.68
C PRO A 44 1.78 10.43 12.62
N VAL A 45 1.72 11.25 11.56
CA VAL A 45 0.76 11.07 10.47
C VAL A 45 1.02 9.79 9.68
N ILE A 46 2.28 9.49 9.37
CA ILE A 46 2.67 8.28 8.64
C ILE A 46 2.34 7.02 9.45
N ARG A 47 2.61 7.05 10.75
CA ARG A 47 2.27 5.96 11.66
C ARG A 47 0.76 5.73 11.71
N ALA A 48 -0.03 6.80 11.85
CA ALA A 48 -1.49 6.72 11.87
C ALA A 48 -2.05 6.12 10.57
N LEU A 49 -1.57 6.56 9.40
CA LEU A 49 -1.99 6.01 8.11
C LEU A 49 -1.58 4.54 7.93
N SER A 50 -0.37 4.18 8.37
CA SER A 50 0.13 2.81 8.30
C SER A 50 -0.71 1.87 9.16
N THR A 51 -0.97 2.24 10.42
CA THR A 51 -1.84 1.48 11.32
C THR A 51 -3.27 1.37 10.81
N ALA A 52 -3.86 2.47 10.31
CA ALA A 52 -5.22 2.44 9.76
C ALA A 52 -5.34 1.51 8.54
N SER A 53 -4.27 1.34 7.77
CA SER A 53 -4.25 0.49 6.57
C SER A 53 -4.13 -1.01 6.88
N ARG A 54 -3.80 -1.37 8.14
CA ARG A 54 -3.50 -2.75 8.55
C ARG A 54 -4.62 -3.74 8.22
N GLY A 55 -5.86 -3.38 8.56
CA GLY A 55 -7.01 -4.27 8.40
C GLY A 55 -7.26 -4.67 6.93
N PHE A 56 -7.03 -3.76 5.99
CA PHE A 56 -7.14 -4.06 4.56
C PHE A 56 -6.06 -5.06 4.11
N PHE A 57 -4.82 -4.90 4.59
CA PHE A 57 -3.72 -5.78 4.22
C PHE A 57 -3.83 -7.18 4.84
N GLU A 58 -4.32 -7.29 6.08
CA GLU A 58 -4.52 -8.58 6.76
C GLU A 58 -5.77 -9.31 6.28
N ALA A 59 -6.83 -8.59 5.89
CA ALA A 59 -8.10 -9.16 5.48
C ALA A 59 -8.72 -8.38 4.30
N PRO A 60 -8.11 -8.43 3.09
CA PRO A 60 -8.65 -7.73 1.94
C PRO A 60 -9.99 -8.35 1.50
N PRO A 61 -10.84 -7.59 0.77
CA PRO A 61 -12.09 -8.12 0.23
C PRO A 61 -11.88 -9.39 -0.62
N ARG A 62 -12.87 -10.28 -0.62
CA ARG A 62 -12.80 -11.55 -1.36
C ARG A 62 -12.48 -11.31 -2.83
N GLY A 63 -11.48 -12.01 -3.35
CA GLY A 63 -11.06 -11.93 -4.75
C GLY A 63 -10.15 -10.73 -5.06
N PHE A 64 -9.73 -9.96 -4.06
CA PHE A 64 -8.78 -8.86 -4.26
C PHE A 64 -7.38 -9.35 -4.64
N ALA A 65 -6.90 -10.41 -4.00
CA ALA A 65 -5.61 -11.03 -4.28
C ALA A 65 -5.71 -12.56 -4.18
N GLU A 66 -4.86 -13.26 -4.93
CA GLU A 66 -4.75 -14.72 -4.90
C GLU A 66 -3.87 -15.22 -3.74
N VAL A 67 -3.06 -14.32 -3.15
CA VAL A 67 -2.11 -14.59 -2.07
C VAL A 67 -2.25 -13.57 -0.95
N GLU A 68 -1.68 -13.87 0.22
CA GLU A 68 -1.61 -12.92 1.34
C GLU A 68 -0.80 -11.67 0.95
N LEU A 69 -1.29 -10.48 1.31
CA LEU A 69 -0.62 -9.21 1.01
C LEU A 69 0.55 -8.93 1.97
N LEU A 70 0.55 -9.54 3.16
CA LEU A 70 1.60 -9.43 4.15
C LEU A 70 2.17 -10.80 4.46
N ALA A 71 3.50 -10.90 4.45
CA ALA A 71 4.24 -12.00 5.03
C ALA A 71 4.96 -11.51 6.29
N PRO A 72 5.15 -12.37 7.32
CA PRO A 72 5.92 -12.01 8.49
C PRO A 72 7.34 -11.56 8.13
N SER A 73 7.68 -10.32 8.44
CA SER A 73 9.03 -9.76 8.26
C SER A 73 9.44 -9.00 9.52
N GLY A 74 10.48 -9.51 10.20
CA GLY A 74 11.03 -8.86 11.38
C GLY A 74 11.74 -7.55 11.06
N SER A 75 11.88 -6.66 12.04
CA SER A 75 12.77 -5.50 11.97
C SER A 75 13.45 -5.24 13.31
N LEU A 76 14.68 -4.75 13.25
CA LEU A 76 15.45 -4.34 14.43
C LEU A 76 16.01 -2.94 14.18
N PHE A 77 15.65 -1.99 15.05
CA PHE A 77 16.21 -0.65 15.03
C PHE A 77 17.35 -0.57 16.05
N ILE A 78 18.56 -0.30 15.57
CA ILE A 78 19.75 -0.16 16.42
C ILE A 78 20.03 1.33 16.59
N ALA A 79 19.92 1.82 17.82
CA ALA A 79 20.34 3.17 18.18
C ALA A 79 21.85 3.20 18.49
N ARG A 80 22.48 4.35 18.30
CA ARG A 80 23.90 4.58 18.61
C ARG A 80 24.05 5.47 19.83
#